data_AF-A0A6C2U9P8-F1
#
_entry.id   AF-A0A6C2U9P8-F1
#
_cell.length_a   1.000
_cell.length_b   1.000
_cell.length_c   1.000
_cell.angle_alpha   90.00
_cell.angle_beta   90.00
_cell.angle_gamma   90.00
#
_symmetry.space_group_name_H-M   'P 1'
#
loop_
_entity.id
_entity.type
_entity.pdbx_description
1 polymer ?
#
loop_
_entity_poly.entity_id
_entity_poly.type
_entity_poly.pdbx_seq_one_letter_code
_entity_poly.pdbx_strand_id
1 'polypeptide(L)'
;MNPRIKSVTPTDQYTLELVFTNGEEGVYDCSPLLDFGVFIELQDKGYFKQASVQYGTVVWPHEQDICPDTLYEDSKKTTCA
;
A
#
# COMPACT_ATOMS: atom_id res chain seq x y z
N MET A 1 -13.75 -12.67 -2.59
CA MET A 1 -12.82 -11.69 -3.17
C MET A 1 -12.66 -10.61 -2.11
N ASN A 2 -11.42 -10.28 -1.76
CA ASN A 2 -11.15 -9.24 -0.77
C ASN A 2 -11.55 -7.86 -1.35
N PRO A 3 -11.91 -6.88 -0.50
CA PRO A 3 -12.23 -5.54 -0.96
C PRO A 3 -11.02 -4.88 -1.63
N ARG A 4 -11.27 -4.01 -2.60
CA ARG A 4 -10.22 -3.28 -3.33
C ARG A 4 -9.78 -2.04 -2.56
N ILE A 5 -8.68 -1.44 -2.97
CA ILE A 5 -8.20 -0.18 -2.38
C ILE A 5 -9.05 0.98 -2.91
N LYS A 6 -9.56 1.80 -2.00
CA LYS A 6 -10.31 3.03 -2.29
C LYS A 6 -9.40 4.27 -2.23
N SER A 7 -8.55 4.34 -1.22
CA SER A 7 -7.54 5.41 -1.08
C SER A 7 -6.31 4.91 -0.34
N VAL A 8 -5.18 5.58 -0.57
CA VAL A 8 -3.90 5.31 0.07
C VAL A 8 -3.26 6.60 0.55
N THR A 9 -2.67 6.57 1.74
CA THR A 9 -1.80 7.63 2.27
C THR A 9 -0.45 7.01 2.64
N PRO A 10 0.63 7.29 1.89
CA PRO A 10 1.97 6.83 2.25
C PRO A 10 2.57 7.67 3.39
N THR A 11 3.28 7.01 4.31
CA THR A 11 3.92 7.66 5.47
C THR A 11 5.45 7.72 5.36
N ASP A 12 6.10 8.45 6.26
CA ASP A 12 7.56 8.52 6.35
C ASP A 12 8.21 7.26 6.94
N GLN A 13 7.40 6.32 7.43
CA GLN A 13 7.81 5.04 8.02
C GLN A 13 7.75 3.88 7.01
N TYR A 14 7.63 4.17 5.71
CA TYR A 14 7.41 3.17 4.66
C TYR A 14 6.15 2.32 4.90
N THR A 15 5.12 2.94 5.48
CA THR A 15 3.80 2.31 5.61
C THR A 15 2.79 2.96 4.68
N LEU A 16 1.77 2.18 4.32
CA LEU A 16 0.60 2.64 3.57
C LEU A 16 -0.61 2.58 4.49
N GLU A 17 -1.24 3.72 4.73
CA GLU A 17 -2.58 3.77 5.33
C GLU A 17 -3.60 3.58 4.19
N LEU A 18 -4.42 2.54 4.31
CA LEU A 18 -5.33 2.07 3.27
C LEU A 18 -6.77 2.21 3.75
N VAL A 19 -7.62 2.70 2.85
CA VAL A 19 -9.08 2.58 2.99
C VAL A 19 -9.55 1.59 1.93
N PHE A 20 -10.28 0.56 2.35
CA PHE A 20 -10.83 -0.46 1.47
C PHE A 20 -12.24 -0.08 0.96
N THR A 21 -12.67 -0.64 -0.16
CA THR A 21 -13.98 -0.33 -0.77
C THR A 21 -15.17 -0.70 0.11
N ASN A 22 -14.99 -1.57 1.10
CA ASN A 22 -16.01 -1.94 2.08
C ASN A 22 -16.02 -1.01 3.33
N GLY A 23 -15.16 0.00 3.37
CA GLY A 23 -15.05 0.94 4.48
C GLY A 23 -14.10 0.51 5.60
N GLU A 24 -13.48 -0.66 5.52
CA GLU A 24 -12.40 -1.02 6.43
C GLU A 24 -11.17 -0.14 6.20
N GLU A 25 -10.38 0.02 7.25
CA GLU A 25 -9.09 0.70 7.20
C GLU A 25 -7.99 -0.25 7.66
N GLY A 26 -6.79 -0.08 7.13
CA GLY A 26 -5.64 -0.86 7.55
C GLY A 26 -4.32 -0.21 7.21
N VAL A 27 -3.26 -0.67 7.88
CA VAL A 27 -1.89 -0.21 7.64
C VAL A 27 -1.07 -1.37 7.10
N TYR A 28 -0.47 -1.18 5.93
CA TYR A 28 0.46 -2.14 5.33
C TYR A 28 1.91 -1.64 5.48
N ASP A 29 2.81 -2.52 5.91
CA ASP A 29 4.24 -2.22 6.08
C ASP A 29 5.02 -2.63 4.82
N CYS A 30 5.56 -1.65 4.10
CA CYS A 30 6.37 -1.89 2.91
C CYS A 30 7.85 -2.12 3.23
N SER A 31 8.29 -2.02 4.49
CA SER A 31 9.69 -2.21 4.88
C SER A 31 10.30 -3.53 4.36
N PRO A 32 9.59 -4.68 4.37
CA PRO A 32 10.13 -5.93 3.83
C PRO A 32 10.34 -5.92 2.31
N LEU A 33 9.70 -5.00 1.58
CA LEU A 33 9.80 -4.90 0.12
C LEU A 33 11.01 -4.05 -0.31
N LEU A 34 11.57 -3.22 0.57
CA LEU A 34 12.57 -2.22 0.20
C LEU A 34 13.85 -2.82 -0.41
N ASP A 35 14.18 -4.08 -0.10
CA ASP A 35 15.34 -4.79 -0.66
C ASP A 35 14.95 -5.88 -1.66
N PHE A 36 13.69 -5.87 -2.15
CA PHE A 36 13.15 -6.92 -3.01
C PHE A 36 12.93 -6.44 -4.45
N GLY A 37 13.77 -6.92 -5.37
CA GLY A 37 13.52 -6.84 -6.81
C GLY A 37 13.19 -5.43 -7.31
N VAL A 38 12.02 -5.26 -7.92
CA VAL A 38 11.56 -3.98 -8.50
C VAL A 38 11.18 -2.93 -7.47
N PHE A 39 11.07 -3.29 -6.19
CA PHE A 39 10.68 -2.37 -5.10
C PHE A 39 11.87 -1.64 -4.47
N ILE A 40 13.10 -1.87 -4.94
CA ILE A 40 14.29 -1.15 -4.45
C ILE A 40 14.14 0.37 -4.60
N GLU A 41 13.38 0.83 -5.61
CA GLU A 41 13.08 2.25 -5.81
C GLU A 41 12.25 2.87 -4.67
N LEU A 42 11.50 2.05 -3.92
CA LEU A 42 10.74 2.50 -2.76
C LEU A 42 11.62 2.97 -1.61
N GLN A 43 12.93 2.68 -1.62
CA GLN A 43 13.87 3.24 -0.66
C GLN A 43 13.92 4.77 -0.72
N ASP A 44 13.75 5.36 -1.91
CA ASP A 44 13.62 6.80 -2.05
C ASP A 44 12.26 7.25 -1.51
N LYS A 45 12.28 8.05 -0.43
CA LYS A 45 11.03 8.51 0.22
C LYS A 45 10.18 9.41 -0.69
N GLY A 46 10.81 10.20 -1.56
CA GLY A 46 10.09 11.04 -2.52
C GLY A 46 9.39 10.19 -3.58
N TYR A 47 10.00 9.10 -3.99
CA TYR A 47 9.40 8.09 -4.86
C TYR A 47 8.30 7.30 -4.16
N PHE A 48 8.55 6.80 -2.95
CA PHE A 48 7.56 6.07 -2.16
C PHE A 48 6.26 6.86 -1.95
N LYS A 49 6.39 8.17 -1.69
CA LYS A 49 5.25 9.08 -1.51
C LYS A 49 4.41 9.33 -2.77
N GLN A 50 4.85 8.85 -3.93
CA GLN A 50 4.06 8.88 -5.17
C GLN A 50 3.11 7.68 -5.30
N ALA A 51 2.98 6.86 -4.25
CA ALA A 51 1.96 5.81 -4.17
C ALA A 51 0.57 6.38 -4.48
N SER A 52 -0.15 5.72 -5.39
CA SER A 52 -1.49 6.11 -5.82
C SER A 52 -2.37 4.89 -6.03
N VAL A 53 -3.70 5.08 -6.07
CA VAL A 53 -4.64 3.99 -6.34
C VAL A 53 -4.97 3.95 -7.83
N GLN A 54 -4.71 2.82 -8.47
CA GLN A 54 -5.14 2.53 -9.85
C GLN A 54 -5.68 1.10 -9.94
N TYR A 55 -6.74 0.89 -10.72
CA TYR A 55 -7.36 -0.43 -10.93
C TYR A 55 -7.72 -1.20 -9.64
N GLY A 56 -7.97 -0.49 -8.54
CA GLY A 56 -8.32 -1.07 -7.24
C GLY A 56 -7.13 -1.58 -6.44
N THR A 57 -5.90 -1.18 -6.79
CA THR A 57 -4.67 -1.47 -6.03
C THR A 57 -3.75 -0.25 -5.89
N VAL A 58 -2.69 -0.38 -5.09
CA VAL A 58 -1.65 0.64 -4.93
C VAL A 58 -0.56 0.44 -5.98
N VAL A 59 -0.20 1.53 -6.67
CA VAL A 59 0.81 1.57 -7.73
C VAL A 59 1.78 2.73 -7.56
N TRP A 60 2.96 2.59 -8.16
CA TRP A 60 3.99 3.63 -8.29
C TRP A 60 4.24 4.01 -9.77
N PRO A 61 4.91 5.15 -10.03
CA PRO A 61 5.11 5.66 -11.39
C PRO A 61 5.83 4.73 -12.37
N HIS A 62 6.66 3.80 -11.90
CA HIS A 62 7.39 2.85 -12.77
C HIS A 62 6.72 1.46 -12.79
N GLU A 63 5.39 1.45 -12.75
CA GLU A 63 4.55 0.27 -12.94
C GLU A 63 4.68 -0.79 -11.84
N GLN A 64 5.32 -0.48 -10.70
CA GLN A 64 5.23 -1.35 -9.53
C GLN A 64 3.83 -1.27 -8.95
N ASP A 65 3.27 -2.42 -8.63
CA ASP A 65 2.03 -2.56 -7.88
C ASP A 65 2.18 -3.63 -6.79
N ILE A 66 1.36 -3.53 -5.76
CA ILE A 66 1.20 -4.61 -4.78
C ILE A 66 -0.15 -5.26 -5.05
N CYS A 67 -0.24 -6.59 -5.01
CA CYS A 67 -1.52 -7.27 -5.20
C CYS A 67 -2.55 -6.76 -4.18
N PRO A 68 -3.79 -6.41 -4.59
CA PRO A 68 -4.81 -5.92 -3.68
C PRO A 68 -5.21 -6.93 -2.60
N ASP A 69 -5.11 -8.23 -2.90
CA ASP A 69 -5.39 -9.28 -1.91
C ASP A 69 -4.30 -9.32 -0.83
N THR A 70 -3.02 -9.16 -1.21
CA THR A 70 -1.89 -9.00 -0.27
C THR A 70 -2.07 -7.77 0.61
N LEU A 71 -2.42 -6.62 0.02
CA LEU A 71 -2.67 -5.40 0.80
C LEU A 71 -3.81 -5.59 1.81
N TYR A 72 -4.84 -6.37 1.47
CA TYR A 72 -5.93 -6.64 2.39
C TYR A 72 -5.56 -7.65 3.48
N GLU A 73 -4.92 -8.76 3.15
CA GLU A 73 -4.63 -9.85 4.09
C GLU A 73 -3.52 -9.50 5.08
N ASP A 74 -2.48 -8.80 4.61
CA ASP A 74 -1.29 -8.50 5.41
C ASP A 74 -1.35 -7.13 6.10
N SER A 75 -2.38 -6.32 5.80
CA SER A 75 -2.58 -5.06 6.52
C SER A 75 -3.07 -5.30 7.94
N LYS A 76 -2.50 -4.57 8.88
CA LYS A 76 -3.03 -4.49 10.24
C LYS A 76 -4.30 -3.65 10.21
N LYS A 77 -5.45 -4.28 10.45
CA LYS A 77 -6.74 -3.59 10.46
C LYS A 77 -6.80 -2.61 11.62
N THR A 78 -7.19 -1.38 11.31
CA THR A 78 -7.45 -0.36 12.32
C THR A 78 -8.92 -0.48 12.71
N THR A 79 -9.20 -1.22 13.78
CA THR A 79 -10.52 -1.11 14.41
C THR A 79 -10.55 0.15 15.25
N CYS A 80 -11.47 1.06 14.94
CA CYS A 80 -11.91 2.06 15.91
C CYS A 80 -12.40 1.32 17.17
N ALA A 81 -11.74 1.57 18.31
CA ALA A 81 -12.16 1.08 19.62
C ALA A 81 -13.43 1.80 20.10
#